data_AF-A0AAT9FMR4-F1
#
_entry.id   AF-A0AAT9FMR4-F1
#
_cell.length_a   1.000
_cell.length_b   1.000
_cell.length_c   1.000
_cell.angle_alpha   90.00
_cell.angle_beta   90.00
_cell.angle_gamma   90.00
#
_symmetry.space_group_name_H-M   'P 1'
#
loop_
_entity.id
_entity.type
_entity.pdbx_description
1 polymer ?
#
loop_
_entity_poly.entity_id
_entity_poly.type
_entity_poly.pdbx_seq_one_letter_code
_entity_poly.pdbx_strand_id
1 'polypeptide(L)'
;MADAMWMKLRKVPWEKYKMSPSSKKQVPRILEALASRKGARAMKAGHDMWVALCSGQVWPAAEPAFPFLVDILGIAQPEVQGEVLDLFLKFATVPNDEDAEEWQKRLRMILSNEHRFMTKLSHSRDEIVAEKAEKLLAVI
;
A
#
# COMPACT_ATOMS: atom_id res chain seq x y z
N MET A 1 -16.44 -3.40 -12.65
CA MET A 1 -15.23 -3.77 -11.87
C MET A 1 -14.96 -2.84 -10.68
N ALA A 2 -15.16 -1.52 -10.79
CA ALA A 2 -14.99 -0.58 -9.67
C ALA A 2 -15.92 -0.86 -8.46
N ASP A 3 -17.15 -1.33 -8.69
CA ASP A 3 -18.11 -1.61 -7.60
C ASP A 3 -17.64 -2.70 -6.64
N ALA A 4 -16.84 -3.67 -7.11
CA ALA A 4 -16.37 -4.77 -6.27
C ALA A 4 -15.36 -4.30 -5.21
N MET A 5 -14.46 -3.37 -5.56
CA MET A 5 -13.42 -2.87 -4.65
C MET A 5 -14.04 -2.00 -3.54
N TRP A 6 -14.94 -1.09 -3.90
CA TRP A 6 -15.58 -0.20 -2.92
C TRP A 6 -16.53 -0.93 -1.97
N MET A 7 -17.18 -1.99 -2.46
CA MET A 7 -18.01 -2.85 -1.61
C MET A 7 -17.16 -3.65 -0.60
N LYS A 8 -15.93 -4.05 -0.97
CA LYS A 8 -14.98 -4.64 -0.01
C LYS A 8 -14.47 -3.61 1.00
N LEU A 9 -14.18 -2.39 0.53
CA LEU A 9 -13.66 -1.30 1.38
C LEU A 9 -14.57 -0.97 2.56
N ARG A 10 -15.90 -0.96 2.33
CA ARG A 10 -16.91 -0.69 3.35
C ARG A 10 -17.09 -1.82 4.38
N LYS A 11 -16.63 -3.04 4.07
CA LYS A 11 -16.74 -4.20 4.96
C LYS A 11 -15.58 -4.29 5.97
N VAL A 12 -14.51 -3.55 5.73
CA VAL A 12 -13.37 -3.51 6.65
C VAL A 12 -13.74 -2.65 7.87
N PRO A 13 -13.58 -3.18 9.09
CA PRO A 13 -13.87 -2.42 10.32
C PRO A 13 -12.70 -1.50 10.67
N TRP A 14 -12.55 -0.40 9.92
CA TRP A 14 -11.39 0.50 9.98
C TRP A 14 -11.09 1.06 11.36
N GLU A 15 -12.12 1.31 12.15
CA GLU A 15 -12.08 1.76 13.55
C GLU A 15 -11.32 0.81 14.49
N LYS A 16 -11.13 -0.46 14.12
CA LYS A 16 -10.34 -1.42 14.90
C LYS A 16 -8.83 -1.29 14.67
N TYR A 17 -8.42 -0.60 13.62
CA TYR A 17 -7.02 -0.50 13.22
C TYR A 17 -6.45 0.86 13.61
N LYS A 18 -5.31 0.84 14.31
CA LYS A 18 -4.58 2.06 14.61
C LYS A 18 -3.97 2.63 13.34
N MET A 19 -3.99 3.96 13.24
CA MET A 19 -3.34 4.74 12.19
C MET A 19 -2.38 5.73 12.84
N SER A 20 -1.56 6.38 12.02
CA SER A 20 -0.76 7.50 12.50
C SER A 20 -1.64 8.60 13.11
N PRO A 21 -1.28 9.12 14.30
CA PRO A 21 -1.95 10.27 14.89
C PRO A 21 -1.79 11.55 14.06
N SER A 22 -0.79 11.58 13.16
CA SER A 22 -0.58 12.67 12.21
C SER A 22 -1.60 12.68 11.07
N SER A 23 -2.33 11.57 10.86
CA SER A 23 -3.35 11.50 9.83
C SER A 23 -4.63 12.21 10.23
N LYS A 24 -5.06 13.15 9.40
CA LYS A 24 -6.34 13.86 9.55
C LYS A 24 -7.47 13.23 8.75
N LYS A 25 -7.17 12.18 7.97
CA LYS A 25 -8.09 11.55 7.02
C LYS A 25 -8.21 10.07 7.31
N GLN A 26 -9.38 9.52 7.01
CA GLN A 26 -9.64 8.09 7.13
C GLN A 26 -9.10 7.35 5.90
N VAL A 27 -8.46 6.18 6.10
CA VAL A 27 -7.89 5.34 5.03
C VAL A 27 -8.84 5.13 3.85
N PRO A 28 -10.15 4.83 4.03
CA PRO A 28 -11.06 4.62 2.91
C PRO A 28 -11.12 5.78 1.93
N ARG A 29 -11.23 7.01 2.45
CA ARG A 29 -11.28 8.22 1.62
C ARG A 29 -9.96 8.48 0.89
N ILE A 30 -8.84 8.10 1.51
CA ILE A 30 -7.53 8.21 0.89
C ILE A 30 -7.42 7.19 -0.25
N LEU A 31 -7.81 5.93 -0.04
CA LEU A 31 -7.83 4.89 -1.09
C LEU A 31 -8.71 5.29 -2.29
N GLU A 32 -9.89 5.84 -2.03
CA GLU A 32 -10.76 6.40 -3.08
C GLU A 32 -10.10 7.51 -3.89
N ALA A 33 -9.36 8.40 -3.22
CA ALA A 33 -8.64 9.48 -3.89
C ALA A 33 -7.40 8.97 -4.64
N LEU A 34 -6.72 7.95 -4.11
CA LEU A 34 -5.54 7.32 -4.69
C LEU A 34 -5.89 6.58 -5.99
N ALA A 35 -7.03 5.91 -6.04
CA ALA A 35 -7.56 5.26 -7.25
C ALA A 35 -8.10 6.26 -8.31
N SER A 36 -7.99 7.57 -8.09
CA SER A 36 -8.54 8.57 -8.99
C SER A 36 -7.73 8.67 -10.29
N ARG A 37 -8.42 8.83 -11.43
CA ARG A 37 -7.76 9.16 -12.71
C ARG A 37 -7.17 10.57 -12.75
N LYS A 38 -7.52 11.44 -11.80
CA LYS A 38 -6.96 12.80 -11.71
C LYS A 38 -5.59 12.73 -11.02
N GLY A 39 -4.50 12.81 -11.79
CA GLY A 39 -3.12 12.63 -11.31
C GLY A 39 -2.80 13.42 -10.04
N ALA A 40 -3.05 14.74 -10.02
CA ALA A 40 -2.80 15.57 -8.84
C ALA A 40 -3.58 15.13 -7.58
N ARG A 41 -4.79 14.57 -7.75
CA ARG A 41 -5.58 14.03 -6.63
C ARG A 41 -4.98 12.71 -6.14
N ALA A 42 -4.58 11.83 -7.06
CA ALA A 42 -3.98 10.54 -6.73
C ALA A 42 -2.61 10.71 -6.05
N MET A 43 -1.74 11.58 -6.58
CA MET A 43 -0.44 11.88 -5.97
C MET A 43 -0.57 12.46 -4.56
N LYS A 44 -1.50 13.42 -4.36
CA LYS A 44 -1.77 13.95 -3.00
C LYS A 44 -2.25 12.84 -2.06
N ALA A 45 -3.07 11.93 -2.56
CA ALA A 45 -3.53 10.78 -1.79
C ALA A 45 -2.41 9.78 -1.47
N GLY A 46 -1.39 9.66 -2.32
CA GLY A 46 -0.18 8.85 -2.05
C GLY A 46 0.54 9.37 -0.82
N HIS A 47 0.81 10.67 -0.78
CA HIS A 47 1.38 11.32 0.41
C HIS A 47 0.48 11.20 1.65
N ASP A 48 -0.83 11.47 1.52
CA ASP A 48 -1.77 11.30 2.63
C ASP A 48 -1.76 9.86 3.16
N MET A 49 -1.61 8.86 2.28
CA MET A 49 -1.54 7.45 2.64
C MET A 49 -0.24 7.13 3.39
N TRP A 50 0.88 7.66 2.91
CA TRP A 50 2.16 7.56 3.62
C TRP A 50 2.06 8.13 5.04
N VAL A 51 1.47 9.31 5.19
CA VAL A 51 1.25 9.90 6.51
C VAL A 51 0.39 8.98 7.37
N ALA A 52 -0.69 8.41 6.82
CA ALA A 52 -1.60 7.55 7.55
C ALA A 52 -1.00 6.21 7.99
N LEU A 53 -0.22 5.58 7.13
CA LEU A 53 0.25 4.20 7.33
C LEU A 53 1.71 4.10 7.76
N CYS A 54 2.54 5.11 7.50
CA CYS A 54 4.00 5.00 7.57
C CYS A 54 4.71 6.13 8.35
N SER A 55 4.00 7.14 8.86
CA SER A 55 4.63 8.25 9.58
C SER A 55 5.24 7.77 10.92
N GLY A 56 6.57 7.86 11.01
CA GLY A 56 7.39 7.41 12.16
C GLY A 56 7.60 5.89 12.20
N GLN A 57 6.51 5.14 12.07
CA GLN A 57 6.47 3.68 12.01
C GLN A 57 5.37 3.22 11.06
N VAL A 58 5.35 1.92 10.73
CA VAL A 58 4.21 1.31 10.04
C VAL A 58 3.09 1.07 11.03
N TRP A 59 1.86 1.44 10.66
CA TRP A 59 0.69 1.32 11.52
C TRP A 59 -0.17 0.11 11.13
N PRO A 60 -0.90 -0.51 12.09
CA PRO A 60 -1.71 -1.70 11.85
C PRO A 60 -2.73 -1.60 10.71
N ALA A 61 -3.21 -0.39 10.40
CA ALA A 61 -4.10 -0.15 9.26
C ALA A 61 -3.47 -0.49 7.88
N ALA A 62 -2.15 -0.73 7.82
CA ALA A 62 -1.47 -1.18 6.61
C ALA A 62 -1.92 -2.57 6.16
N GLU A 63 -2.14 -3.51 7.09
CA GLU A 63 -2.59 -4.89 6.80
C GLU A 63 -3.90 -4.89 5.99
N PRO A 64 -5.02 -4.29 6.47
CA PRO A 64 -6.26 -4.28 5.70
C PRO A 64 -6.23 -3.35 4.49
N ALA A 65 -5.33 -2.36 4.43
CA ALA A 65 -5.18 -1.49 3.27
C ALA A 65 -4.45 -2.19 2.10
N PHE A 66 -3.57 -3.14 2.39
CA PHE A 66 -2.68 -3.77 1.42
C PHE A 66 -3.39 -4.33 0.18
N PRO A 67 -4.49 -5.11 0.28
CA PRO A 67 -5.15 -5.65 -0.92
C PRO A 67 -5.68 -4.56 -1.86
N PHE A 68 -6.15 -3.44 -1.30
CA PHE A 68 -6.63 -2.30 -2.09
C PHE A 68 -5.46 -1.56 -2.75
N LEU A 69 -4.32 -1.47 -2.08
CA LEU A 69 -3.10 -0.90 -2.66
C LEU A 69 -2.60 -1.74 -3.84
N VAL A 70 -2.68 -3.07 -3.76
CA VAL A 70 -2.37 -3.97 -4.90
C VAL A 70 -3.33 -3.74 -6.06
N ASP A 71 -4.64 -3.69 -5.80
CA ASP A 71 -5.65 -3.40 -6.82
C ASP A 71 -5.39 -2.05 -7.51
N ILE A 72 -5.04 -1.02 -6.74
CA ILE A 72 -4.70 0.32 -7.24
C ILE A 72 -3.42 0.28 -8.06
N LEU A 73 -2.37 -0.40 -7.59
CA LEU A 73 -1.10 -0.54 -8.29
C LEU A 73 -1.29 -1.13 -9.70
N GLY A 74 -2.25 -2.03 -9.88
CA GLY A 74 -2.59 -2.62 -11.18
C GLY A 74 -3.29 -1.69 -12.18
N ILE A 75 -3.86 -0.56 -11.74
CA ILE A 75 -4.64 0.37 -12.59
C ILE A 75 -4.10 1.80 -12.62
N ALA A 76 -3.17 2.12 -11.72
CA ALA A 76 -2.65 3.46 -11.54
C ALA A 76 -1.62 3.86 -12.60
N GLN A 77 -1.41 5.17 -12.74
CA GLN A 77 -0.36 5.75 -13.59
C GLN A 77 1.01 5.55 -12.91
N PRO A 78 2.12 5.46 -13.67
CA PRO A 78 3.43 5.11 -13.12
C PRO A 78 3.87 5.92 -11.90
N GLU A 79 3.56 7.22 -11.86
CA GLU A 79 3.90 8.09 -10.73
C GLU A 79 3.20 7.63 -9.44
N VAL A 80 1.93 7.27 -9.54
CA VAL A 80 1.14 6.75 -8.41
C VAL A 80 1.56 5.33 -8.06
N GLN A 81 1.95 4.52 -9.05
CA GLN A 81 2.54 3.20 -8.81
C GLN A 81 3.81 3.32 -7.97
N GLY A 82 4.67 4.31 -8.27
CA GLY A 82 5.86 4.62 -7.48
C GLY A 82 5.55 4.93 -6.02
N GLU A 83 4.55 5.78 -5.76
CA GLU A 83 4.10 6.09 -4.39
C GLU A 83 3.60 4.86 -3.63
N VAL A 84 2.87 3.97 -4.30
CA VAL A 84 2.38 2.71 -3.69
C VAL A 84 3.54 1.74 -3.42
N LEU A 85 4.51 1.65 -4.33
CA LEU A 85 5.70 0.81 -4.11
C LEU A 85 6.55 1.32 -2.94
N ASP A 86 6.62 2.63 -2.71
CA ASP A 86 7.28 3.17 -1.52
C ASP A 86 6.59 2.72 -0.23
N LEU A 87 5.26 2.69 -0.20
CA LEU A 87 4.52 2.12 0.94
C LEU A 87 4.91 0.66 1.16
N PHE A 88 5.00 -0.15 0.09
CA PHE A 88 5.35 -1.57 0.20
C PHE A 88 6.79 -1.79 0.66
N LEU A 89 7.74 -0.98 0.18
CA LEU A 89 9.12 -0.98 0.68
C LEU A 89 9.15 -0.66 2.19
N LYS A 90 8.31 0.27 2.64
CA LYS A 90 8.21 0.58 4.07
C LYS A 90 7.56 -0.55 4.86
N PHE A 91 6.54 -1.21 4.32
CA PHE A 91 5.93 -2.40 4.92
C PHE A 91 6.93 -3.56 5.04
N ALA A 92 7.85 -3.68 4.09
CA ALA A 92 8.92 -4.67 4.16
C ALA A 92 9.86 -4.45 5.36
N THR A 93 9.92 -3.25 5.95
CA THR A 93 10.76 -2.98 7.13
C THR A 93 10.14 -3.41 8.47
N VAL A 94 8.90 -3.88 8.45
CA VAL A 94 8.18 -4.32 9.65
C VAL A 94 8.78 -5.64 10.18
N PRO A 95 8.89 -5.84 11.50
CA PRO A 95 9.38 -7.09 12.09
C PRO A 95 8.62 -8.32 11.59
N ASN A 96 9.35 -9.43 11.47
CA ASN A 96 8.80 -10.74 11.06
C ASN A 96 9.38 -11.89 11.90
N ASP A 97 9.94 -11.57 13.06
CA ASP A 97 10.47 -12.54 14.02
C ASP A 97 9.34 -13.09 14.93
N GLU A 98 9.69 -13.96 15.87
CA GLU A 98 8.73 -14.60 16.78
C GLU A 98 8.00 -13.58 17.67
N ASP A 99 8.66 -12.47 18.02
CA ASP A 99 8.14 -11.42 18.89
C ASP A 99 7.26 -10.39 18.15
N ALA A 100 7.26 -10.43 16.81
CA ALA A 100 6.44 -9.54 15.99
C ALA A 100 4.94 -9.75 16.23
N GLU A 101 4.19 -8.65 16.17
CA GLU A 101 2.73 -8.66 16.32
C GLU A 101 2.08 -9.44 15.16
N GLU A 102 0.91 -10.05 15.40
CA GLU A 102 0.24 -10.86 14.39
C GLU A 102 -0.08 -10.10 13.09
N TRP A 103 -0.47 -8.83 13.18
CA TRP A 103 -0.73 -8.02 11.98
C TRP A 103 0.55 -7.77 11.16
N GLN A 104 1.71 -7.71 11.81
CA GLN A 104 3.01 -7.51 11.18
C GLN A 104 3.41 -8.74 10.36
N LYS A 105 3.34 -9.91 11.00
CA LYS A 105 3.56 -11.21 10.35
C LYS A 105 2.62 -11.41 9.15
N ARG A 106 1.34 -11.07 9.33
CA ARG A 106 0.34 -11.12 8.25
C ARG A 106 0.67 -10.16 7.12
N LEU A 107 1.04 -8.92 7.42
CA LEU A 107 1.44 -7.92 6.42
C LEU A 107 2.66 -8.39 5.61
N ARG A 108 3.68 -8.94 6.28
CA ARG A 108 4.86 -9.51 5.61
C ARG A 108 4.49 -10.70 4.74
N MET A 109 3.65 -11.62 5.24
CA MET A 109 3.17 -12.78 4.48
C MET A 109 2.39 -12.37 3.21
N ILE A 110 1.42 -11.46 3.31
CA ILE A 110 0.63 -11.03 2.14
C ILE A 110 1.50 -10.23 1.15
N LEU A 111 2.51 -9.50 1.63
CA LEU A 111 3.47 -8.82 0.78
C LEU A 111 4.32 -9.80 -0.02
N SER A 112 4.89 -10.82 0.62
CA SER A 112 5.68 -11.87 -0.05
C SER A 112 4.84 -12.68 -1.06
N ASN A 113 3.54 -12.85 -0.83
CA ASN A 113 2.64 -13.54 -1.77
C ASN A 113 2.48 -12.80 -3.11
N GLU A 114 2.75 -11.50 -3.15
CA GLU A 114 2.67 -10.69 -4.38
C GLU A 114 3.96 -10.74 -5.24
N HIS A 115 4.90 -11.65 -4.93
CA HIS A 115 6.17 -11.78 -5.65
C HIS A 115 6.00 -11.80 -7.17
N ARG A 116 5.06 -12.60 -7.71
CA ARG A 116 4.82 -12.68 -9.16
C ARG A 116 4.40 -11.33 -9.75
N PHE A 117 3.58 -10.57 -9.03
CA PHE A 117 3.14 -9.25 -9.48
C PHE A 117 4.30 -8.25 -9.46
N MET A 118 5.15 -8.29 -8.42
CA MET A 118 6.34 -7.44 -8.34
C MET A 118 7.37 -7.78 -9.42
N THR A 119 7.58 -9.06 -9.75
CA THR A 119 8.42 -9.47 -10.89
C THR A 119 7.91 -8.92 -12.21
N LYS A 120 6.60 -8.80 -12.40
CA LYS A 120 6.06 -8.16 -13.61
C LYS A 120 6.38 -6.67 -13.63
N LEU A 121 6.30 -5.99 -12.48
CA LEU A 121 6.58 -4.56 -12.36
C LEU A 121 8.07 -4.22 -12.49
N SER A 122 8.99 -5.12 -12.10
CA SER A 122 10.43 -4.92 -12.32
C SER A 122 10.82 -4.89 -13.80
N HIS A 123 9.93 -5.33 -14.70
CA HIS A 123 10.08 -5.19 -16.15
C HIS A 123 9.24 -4.05 -16.75
N SER A 124 8.77 -3.11 -15.92
CA SER A 124 8.07 -1.91 -16.38
C SER A 124 8.96 -1.08 -17.31
N ARG A 125 8.33 -0.36 -18.24
CA ARG A 125 9.02 0.65 -19.06
C ARG A 125 9.35 1.91 -18.27
N ASP A 126 8.65 2.14 -17.16
CA ASP A 126 8.93 3.22 -16.24
C ASP A 126 10.06 2.77 -15.30
N GLU A 127 11.19 3.47 -15.38
CA GLU A 127 12.42 3.12 -14.65
C GLU A 127 12.23 3.20 -13.14
N ILE A 128 11.45 4.17 -12.64
CA ILE A 128 11.20 4.35 -11.20
C ILE A 128 10.39 3.18 -10.66
N VAL A 129 9.34 2.77 -11.40
CA VAL A 129 8.52 1.61 -11.04
C VAL A 129 9.36 0.32 -11.08
N ALA A 130 10.17 0.14 -12.13
CA ALA A 130 11.02 -1.03 -12.27
C ALA A 130 12.04 -1.15 -11.12
N GLU A 131 12.77 -0.06 -10.84
CA GLU A 131 13.77 -0.01 -9.77
C GLU A 131 13.17 -0.29 -8.40
N LYS A 132 12.02 0.33 -8.06
CA LYS A 132 11.37 0.10 -6.76
C LYS A 132 10.84 -1.32 -6.62
N ALA A 133 10.31 -1.90 -7.70
CA ALA A 133 9.84 -3.28 -7.70
C ALA A 133 11.02 -4.27 -7.54
N GLU A 134 12.16 -4.02 -8.18
CA GLU A 134 13.37 -4.82 -8.01
C GLU A 134 13.90 -4.75 -6.56
N LYS A 135 13.96 -3.54 -5.99
CA LYS A 135 14.32 -3.35 -4.57
C LYS A 135 13.37 -4.10 -3.65
N LEU A 136 12.08 -4.10 -3.95
CA LEU A 136 11.08 -4.80 -3.14
C LEU A 136 11.28 -6.31 -3.22
N LEU A 137 11.52 -6.87 -4.41
CA LEU A 137 11.82 -8.30 -4.59
C LEU A 137 13.05 -8.76 -3.80
N ALA A 138 14.03 -7.89 -3.61
CA ALA A 138 15.23 -8.22 -2.83
C ALA A 138 14.98 -8.35 -1.31
N VAL A 139 13.83 -7.89 -0.80
CA VAL A 139 13.55 -7.80 0.65
C VAL A 139 12.28 -8.55 1.11
N ILE A 140 11.55 -9.19 0.19
CA ILE A 140 10.30 -9.92 0.46
C ILE A 140 10.44 -11.43 0.28
#